data_AF-A0A2W6TFW1-F1
#
_entry.id   AF-A0A2W6TFW1-F1
#
_cell.length_a   1.000
_cell.length_b   1.000
_cell.length_c   1.000
_cell.angle_alpha   90.00
_cell.angle_beta   90.00
_cell.angle_gamma   90.00
#
_symmetry.space_group_name_H-M   'P 1'
#
loop_
_entity.id
_entity.type
_entity.pdbx_description
1 polymer ?
#
loop_
_entity_poly.entity_id
_entity_poly.type
_entity_poly.pdbx_seq_one_letter_code
_entity_poly.pdbx_strand_id
1 'polypeptide(L)'
;MSGAAKRAPTLLGWLAAGAAALALGAVLLGGLGFRWDPLDLQRKRLAAARDQARQASVAAAAQAESRRLEAEGAAAQALRVDHYQHIATTAERTTAAAVVQARSADDADHPLDPRRAVRLRDHDGQLCRLAPDLDGCAAAAGPAAGGDALLRPGDPAG
;
A
#
# COMPACT_ATOMS: atom_id res chain seq x y z
N MET A 1 31.13 16.97 -94.01
CA MET A 1 29.94 16.48 -93.26
C MET A 1 30.16 16.76 -91.79
N SER A 2 29.16 17.38 -91.16
CA SER A 2 28.91 17.50 -89.72
C SER A 2 29.91 18.29 -88.87
N GLY A 3 29.63 19.59 -88.74
CA GLY A 3 30.24 20.48 -87.76
C GLY A 3 29.81 20.14 -86.33
N ALA A 4 30.79 20.09 -85.43
CA ALA A 4 30.60 19.87 -84.01
C ALA A 4 30.01 21.13 -83.35
N ALA A 5 28.72 21.10 -83.02
CA ALA A 5 28.08 22.13 -82.20
C ALA A 5 28.39 21.87 -80.72
N LYS A 6 29.34 22.63 -80.16
CA LYS A 6 29.60 22.66 -78.71
C LYS A 6 28.37 23.26 -78.02
N ARG A 7 27.58 22.43 -77.34
CA ARG A 7 26.40 22.88 -76.58
C ARG A 7 26.86 23.68 -75.36
N ALA A 8 26.56 24.97 -75.34
CA ALA A 8 26.70 25.80 -74.15
C ALA A 8 25.77 25.27 -73.04
N PRO A 9 26.24 25.15 -71.79
CA PRO A 9 25.39 24.74 -70.70
C PRO A 9 24.32 25.82 -70.50
N THR A 10 23.05 25.44 -70.64
CA THR A 10 21.93 26.33 -70.34
C THR A 10 21.99 26.71 -68.86
N LEU A 11 21.59 27.94 -68.51
CA LEU A 11 21.45 28.40 -67.11
C LEU A 11 20.67 27.40 -66.24
N LEU A 12 19.72 26.69 -66.85
CA LEU A 12 18.96 25.60 -66.25
C LEU A 12 19.82 24.41 -65.81
N GLY A 13 20.85 24.05 -66.59
CA GLY A 13 21.77 22.96 -66.24
C GLY A 13 22.61 23.26 -65.00
N TRP A 14 23.02 24.52 -64.83
CA TRP A 14 23.72 24.97 -63.62
C TRP A 14 22.82 25.00 -62.39
N LEU A 15 21.56 25.43 -62.54
CA LEU A 15 20.57 25.36 -61.46
C LEU A 15 20.27 23.92 -61.05
N ALA A 16 20.09 23.02 -62.02
CA ALA A 16 19.86 21.60 -61.75
C ALA A 16 21.06 20.94 -61.06
N ALA A 17 22.28 21.23 -61.50
CA ALA A 17 23.50 20.74 -60.86
C ALA A 17 23.66 21.28 -59.43
N GLY A 18 23.38 22.56 -59.20
CA GLY A 18 23.40 23.18 -57.87
C GLY A 18 22.36 22.55 -56.93
N ALA A 19 21.14 22.32 -57.40
CA ALA A 19 20.09 21.67 -56.62
C ALA A 19 20.45 20.22 -56.28
N ALA A 20 21.01 19.46 -57.23
CA ALA A 20 21.46 18.10 -57.01
C ALA A 20 22.60 18.04 -55.98
N ALA A 21 23.56 18.97 -56.06
CA ALA A 21 24.66 19.05 -55.10
C ALA A 21 24.17 19.41 -53.68
N LEU A 22 23.21 20.33 -53.56
CA LEU A 22 22.57 20.67 -52.27
C LEU A 22 21.80 19.50 -51.67
N ALA A 23 21.04 18.77 -52.50
CA ALA A 23 20.30 17.59 -52.06
C ALA A 23 21.26 16.48 -51.59
N LEU A 24 22.33 16.20 -52.35
CA LEU A 24 23.36 15.24 -51.95
C LEU A 24 24.06 15.66 -50.67
N GLY A 25 24.41 16.95 -50.55
CA GLY A 25 25.01 17.52 -49.34
C GLY A 25 24.10 17.36 -48.13
N ALA A 26 22.80 17.64 -48.27
CA ALA A 26 21.83 17.48 -47.19
C ALA A 26 21.65 16.00 -46.77
N VAL A 27 21.65 15.07 -47.74
CA VAL A 27 21.57 13.63 -47.46
C VAL A 27 22.84 13.13 -46.78
N LEU A 28 24.02 13.56 -47.23
CA LEU A 28 25.30 13.18 -46.62
C LEU A 28 25.44 13.78 -45.21
N LEU A 29 25.11 15.06 -45.02
CA LEU A 29 25.13 15.68 -43.69
C LEU A 29 24.10 15.05 -42.76
N GLY A 30 22.90 14.74 -43.26
CA GLY A 30 21.88 14.01 -42.51
C GLY A 30 22.32 12.59 -42.14
N GLY A 31 23.00 11.89 -43.05
CA GLY A 31 23.57 10.55 -42.83
C GLY A 31 24.76 10.52 -41.88
N LEU A 32 25.54 11.60 -41.80
CA LEU A 32 26.61 11.79 -40.81
C LEU A 32 26.10 12.32 -39.45
N GLY A 33 24.78 12.47 -39.27
CA GLY A 33 24.17 12.93 -38.02
C GLY A 33 24.28 14.44 -37.78
N PHE A 34 24.70 15.21 -38.78
CA PHE A 34 24.79 16.67 -38.72
C PHE A 34 23.39 17.28 -38.84
N ARG A 35 22.68 17.29 -37.71
CA ARG A 35 21.31 17.81 -37.62
C ARG A 35 21.37 19.27 -37.18
N TRP A 36 21.04 20.18 -38.09
CA TRP A 36 20.93 21.61 -37.79
C TRP A 36 19.76 21.85 -36.81
N ASP A 37 20.06 22.12 -35.54
CA ASP A 37 19.09 22.50 -34.49
C ASP A 37 19.54 23.82 -33.82
N PRO A 38 19.20 24.98 -34.41
CA PRO A 38 19.65 26.30 -33.93
C PRO A 38 19.03 26.72 -32.59
N LEU A 39 17.99 26.03 -32.12
CA LEU A 39 17.22 26.38 -30.91
C LEU A 39 17.38 25.36 -29.77
N ASP A 40 18.25 24.37 -29.96
CA ASP A 40 18.57 23.31 -28.99
C ASP A 40 17.33 22.55 -28.45
N LEU A 41 16.28 22.45 -29.28
CA LEU A 41 15.00 21.88 -28.88
C LEU A 41 15.11 20.39 -28.54
N GLN A 42 16.00 19.67 -29.21
CA GLN A 42 16.25 18.26 -28.89
C GLN A 42 16.88 18.07 -27.52
N ARG A 43 17.87 18.91 -27.15
CA ARG A 43 18.46 18.83 -25.80
C ARG A 43 17.45 19.20 -24.73
N LYS A 44 16.62 20.21 -24.97
CA LYS A 44 15.52 20.57 -24.04
C LYS A 44 14.52 19.44 -23.86
N ARG A 45 14.09 18.78 -24.94
CA ARG A 45 13.20 17.60 -24.86
C ARG A 45 13.85 16.44 -24.13
N LEU A 46 15.12 16.17 -24.40
CA LEU A 46 15.89 15.12 -23.72
C LEU A 46 16.06 15.42 -22.23
N ALA A 47 16.33 16.69 -21.86
CA ALA A 47 16.42 17.13 -20.48
C ALA A 47 15.07 16.96 -19.77
N ALA A 48 13.97 17.44 -20.37
CA ALA A 48 12.62 17.27 -19.84
C ALA A 48 12.24 15.80 -19.66
N ALA A 49 12.56 14.94 -20.64
CA ALA A 49 12.31 13.49 -20.55
C ALA A 49 13.13 12.84 -19.41
N ARG A 50 14.40 13.24 -19.23
CA ARG A 50 15.24 12.77 -18.11
C ARG A 50 14.71 13.23 -16.76
N ASP A 51 14.22 14.46 -16.68
CA ASP A 51 13.65 15.00 -15.44
C ASP A 51 12.35 14.28 -15.08
N GLN A 52 11.48 14.05 -16.06
CA GLN A 52 10.27 13.23 -15.88
C GLN A 52 10.61 11.80 -15.45
N ALA A 53 11.61 11.15 -16.08
CA ALA A 53 12.03 9.81 -15.70
C ALA A 53 12.57 9.76 -14.27
N ARG A 54 13.37 10.76 -13.86
CA ARG A 54 13.86 10.88 -12.48
C ARG A 54 12.72 11.05 -11.50
N GLN A 55 11.78 11.96 -11.77
CA GLN A 55 10.60 12.16 -10.93
C GLN A 55 9.74 10.90 -10.82
N ALA A 56 9.51 10.20 -11.94
CA ALA A 56 8.77 8.95 -11.95
C ALA A 56 9.47 7.87 -11.10
N SER A 57 10.81 7.76 -11.17
CA SER A 57 11.55 6.82 -10.32
C SER A 57 11.46 7.15 -8.83
N VAL A 58 11.52 8.43 -8.47
CA VAL A 58 11.38 8.88 -7.07
C VAL A 58 9.97 8.61 -6.57
N ALA A 59 8.95 8.93 -7.37
CA ALA A 59 7.55 8.65 -7.04
C ALA A 59 7.29 7.15 -6.90
N ALA A 60 7.84 6.32 -7.80
CA ALA A 60 7.72 4.87 -7.74
C ALA A 60 8.39 4.29 -6.48
N ALA A 61 9.57 4.80 -6.11
CA ALA A 61 10.25 4.41 -4.87
C ALA A 61 9.43 4.80 -3.63
N ALA A 62 8.89 6.02 -3.59
CA ALA A 62 8.03 6.48 -2.50
C ALA A 62 6.74 5.65 -2.37
N GLN A 63 6.10 5.32 -3.50
CA GLN A 63 4.93 4.45 -3.52
C GLN A 63 5.25 3.02 -3.08
N ALA A 64 6.38 2.47 -3.48
CA ALA A 64 6.82 1.15 -3.05
C ALA A 64 7.03 1.10 -1.53
N GLU A 65 7.65 2.14 -0.95
CA GLU A 65 7.84 2.23 0.50
C GLU A 65 6.52 2.41 1.25
N SER A 66 5.60 3.24 0.74
CA SER A 66 4.24 3.37 1.32
C SER A 66 3.52 2.02 1.35
N ARG A 67 3.51 1.31 0.22
CA ARG A 67 2.87 -0.02 0.13
C ARG A 67 3.53 -1.04 1.06
N ARG A 68 4.84 -0.94 1.24
CA ARG A 68 5.58 -1.80 2.17
C ARG A 68 5.15 -1.54 3.61
N LEU A 69 5.10 -0.27 4.04
CA LEU A 69 4.66 0.11 5.38
C LEU A 69 3.18 -0.26 5.61
N GLU A 70 2.32 -0.07 4.61
CA GLU A 70 0.92 -0.51 4.67
C GLU A 70 0.81 -2.02 4.81
N ALA A 71 1.60 -2.79 4.07
CA ALA A 71 1.62 -4.25 4.15
C ALA A 71 2.15 -4.76 5.51
N GLU A 72 3.23 -4.15 6.02
CA GLU A 72 3.79 -4.45 7.35
C GLU A 72 2.76 -4.13 8.45
N GLY A 73 2.06 -2.99 8.35
CA GLY A 73 0.98 -2.61 9.26
C GLY A 73 -0.22 -3.55 9.22
N ALA A 74 -0.67 -3.93 8.02
CA ALA A 74 -1.76 -4.87 7.81
C ALA A 74 -1.42 -6.26 8.38
N ALA A 75 -0.19 -6.74 8.17
CA ALA A 75 0.28 -8.00 8.73
C ALA A 75 0.30 -7.96 10.26
N ALA A 76 0.81 -6.88 10.86
CA ALA A 76 0.81 -6.70 12.31
C ALA A 76 -0.61 -6.66 12.89
N GLN A 77 -1.56 -6.01 12.21
CA GLN A 77 -2.96 -6.00 12.63
C GLN A 77 -3.61 -7.37 12.53
N ALA A 78 -3.36 -8.11 11.45
CA ALA A 78 -3.87 -9.48 11.30
C ALA A 78 -3.37 -10.39 12.44
N LEU A 79 -2.08 -10.31 12.78
CA LEU A 79 -1.50 -11.07 13.89
C LEU A 79 -2.14 -10.72 15.24
N ARG A 80 -2.43 -9.44 15.50
CA ARG A 80 -3.11 -9.04 16.75
C ARG A 80 -4.51 -9.63 16.81
N VAL A 81 -5.30 -9.51 15.74
CA VAL A 81 -6.67 -10.02 15.69
C VAL A 81 -6.69 -11.55 15.89
N ASP A 82 -5.82 -12.26 15.18
CA ASP A 82 -5.68 -13.72 15.32
C ASP A 82 -5.29 -14.11 16.75
N HIS A 83 -4.34 -13.39 17.36
CA HIS A 83 -3.94 -13.63 18.74
C HIS A 83 -5.10 -13.44 19.74
N TYR A 84 -5.87 -12.35 19.61
CA TYR A 84 -7.04 -12.12 20.45
C TYR A 84 -8.12 -13.19 20.25
N GLN A 85 -8.41 -13.57 19.00
CA GLN A 85 -9.36 -14.63 18.69
C GLN A 85 -8.92 -15.99 19.25
N HIS A 86 -7.63 -16.29 19.15
CA HIS A 86 -7.05 -17.51 19.71
C HIS A 86 -7.19 -17.56 21.22
N ILE A 87 -6.87 -16.46 21.92
CA ILE A 87 -7.04 -16.35 23.38
C ILE A 87 -8.50 -16.50 23.76
N ALA A 88 -9.42 -15.78 23.09
CA ALA A 88 -10.84 -15.84 23.40
C ALA A 88 -11.39 -17.27 23.25
N THR A 89 -11.12 -17.91 22.11
CA THR A 89 -11.57 -19.29 21.85
C THR A 89 -10.96 -20.29 22.84
N THR A 90 -9.69 -20.11 23.21
CA THR A 90 -9.03 -20.98 24.18
C THR A 90 -9.63 -20.79 25.57
N ALA A 91 -9.86 -19.54 26.01
CA ALA A 91 -10.49 -19.24 27.27
C ALA A 91 -11.91 -19.81 27.36
N GLU A 92 -12.71 -19.70 26.30
CA GLU A 92 -14.04 -20.30 26.21
C GLU A 92 -14.00 -21.82 26.37
N ARG A 93 -13.12 -22.49 25.60
CA ARG A 93 -12.99 -23.96 25.65
C ARG A 93 -12.49 -24.45 27.01
N THR A 94 -11.49 -23.81 27.58
CA THR A 94 -10.94 -24.16 28.89
C THR A 94 -11.99 -23.92 29.98
N THR A 95 -12.74 -22.82 29.92
CA THR A 95 -13.85 -22.54 30.86
C THR A 95 -14.95 -23.58 30.74
N ALA A 96 -15.38 -23.92 29.53
CA ALA A 96 -16.40 -24.93 29.30
C ALA A 96 -15.97 -26.30 29.85
N ALA A 97 -14.72 -26.72 29.60
CA ALA A 97 -14.17 -27.95 30.15
C ALA A 97 -14.10 -27.92 31.68
N ALA A 98 -13.67 -26.80 32.27
CA ALA A 98 -13.60 -26.63 33.73
C ALA A 98 -14.99 -26.70 34.37
N VAL A 99 -16.02 -26.11 33.75
CA VAL A 99 -17.41 -26.19 34.22
C VAL A 99 -17.93 -27.63 34.17
N VAL A 100 -17.68 -28.35 33.07
CA VAL A 100 -18.06 -29.77 32.96
C VAL A 100 -17.37 -30.58 34.05
N GLN A 101 -16.06 -30.39 34.23
CA GLN A 101 -15.28 -31.12 35.23
C GLN A 101 -15.73 -30.81 36.67
N ALA A 102 -16.02 -29.54 36.98
CA ALA A 102 -16.51 -29.15 38.29
C ALA A 102 -17.88 -29.77 38.60
N ARG A 103 -18.75 -29.91 37.59
CA ARG A 103 -20.07 -30.54 37.76
C ARG A 103 -20.00 -32.06 37.89
N SER A 104 -18.96 -32.69 37.35
CA SER A 104 -18.75 -34.14 37.43
C SER A 104 -17.86 -34.56 38.59
N ALA A 105 -17.35 -33.62 39.40
CA ALA A 105 -16.47 -33.93 40.51
C ALA A 105 -17.24 -34.58 41.66
N ASP A 106 -16.58 -35.47 42.40
CA ASP A 106 -17.20 -36.17 43.54
C ASP A 106 -17.69 -35.21 44.64
N ASP A 107 -17.09 -34.02 44.72
CA ASP A 107 -17.43 -32.97 45.67
C ASP A 107 -18.41 -31.93 45.10
N ALA A 108 -19.00 -32.14 43.91
CA ALA A 108 -19.87 -31.17 43.25
C ALA A 108 -21.08 -30.75 44.11
N ASP A 109 -21.62 -31.66 44.91
CA ASP A 109 -22.76 -31.40 45.80
C ASP A 109 -22.34 -30.99 47.22
N HIS A 110 -21.03 -30.92 47.50
CA HIS A 110 -20.54 -30.51 48.81
C HIS A 110 -20.49 -28.99 48.89
N PRO A 111 -21.15 -28.38 49.90
CA PRO A 111 -21.10 -26.94 50.06
C PRO A 111 -19.67 -26.47 50.34
N LEU A 112 -19.27 -25.36 49.72
CA LEU A 112 -17.97 -24.74 49.97
C LEU A 112 -17.84 -24.33 51.44
N ASP A 113 -16.62 -24.46 51.97
CA ASP A 113 -16.27 -23.90 53.27
C ASP A 113 -16.65 -22.40 53.33
N PRO A 114 -17.34 -21.94 54.40
CA PRO A 114 -17.83 -20.56 54.48
C PRO A 114 -16.74 -19.50 54.34
N ARG A 115 -15.53 -19.75 54.88
CA ARG A 115 -14.41 -18.80 54.75
C ARG A 115 -13.88 -18.77 53.33
N ARG A 116 -13.83 -19.91 52.64
CA ARG A 116 -13.49 -19.99 51.21
C ARG A 116 -14.51 -19.23 50.36
N ALA A 117 -15.80 -19.41 50.61
CA ALA A 117 -16.87 -18.73 49.87
C ALA A 117 -16.79 -17.20 50.01
N VAL A 118 -16.47 -16.70 51.21
CA VAL A 118 -16.26 -15.25 51.44
C VAL A 118 -15.05 -14.73 50.65
N ARG A 119 -13.91 -15.44 50.67
CA ARG A 119 -12.73 -15.02 49.90
C ARG A 119 -12.98 -15.00 48.40
N LEU A 120 -13.73 -15.97 47.88
CA LEU A 120 -14.07 -16.01 46.46
C LEU A 120 -14.96 -14.83 46.06
N ARG A 121 -15.98 -14.52 46.88
CA ARG A 121 -16.83 -13.34 46.65
C ARG A 121 -16.07 -12.02 46.71
N ASP A 122 -15.11 -11.88 47.63
CA ASP A 122 -14.30 -10.66 47.69
C ASP A 122 -13.41 -10.52 46.44
N HIS A 123 -12.84 -11.63 45.97
CA HIS A 123 -12.08 -11.67 44.72
C HIS A 123 -12.95 -11.31 43.51
N ASP A 124 -14.14 -11.87 43.39
CA ASP A 124 -15.07 -11.53 42.30
C ASP A 124 -15.48 -10.04 42.37
N GLY A 125 -15.64 -9.50 43.58
CA GLY A 125 -15.84 -8.07 43.80
C GLY A 125 -14.65 -7.22 43.36
N GLN A 126 -13.41 -7.69 43.56
CA GLN A 126 -12.21 -7.03 43.04
C GLN A 126 -12.16 -7.07 41.51
N LEU A 127 -12.52 -8.20 40.90
CA LEU A 127 -12.59 -8.34 39.44
C LEU A 127 -13.61 -7.37 38.83
N CYS A 128 -14.82 -7.30 39.39
CA CYS A 128 -15.84 -6.36 38.92
C CYS A 128 -15.47 -4.88 39.14
N ARG A 129 -14.58 -4.57 40.08
CA ARG A 129 -14.05 -3.20 40.23
C ARG A 129 -13.06 -2.84 39.13
N LEU A 130 -12.26 -3.80 38.66
CA LEU A 130 -11.27 -3.58 37.60
C LEU A 130 -11.91 -3.60 36.21
N ALA A 131 -12.91 -4.44 36.00
CA ALA A 131 -13.60 -4.60 34.72
C ALA A 131 -15.13 -4.61 34.96
N PRO A 132 -15.75 -3.42 35.08
CA PRO A 132 -17.15 -3.27 35.47
C PRO A 132 -18.15 -3.76 34.42
N ASP A 133 -17.70 -3.87 33.18
CA ASP A 133 -18.46 -4.29 32.00
C ASP A 133 -18.48 -5.82 31.79
N LEU A 134 -17.75 -6.59 32.61
CA LEU A 134 -17.77 -8.06 32.53
C LEU A 134 -19.15 -8.62 32.87
N ASP A 135 -19.63 -9.54 32.03
CA ASP A 135 -20.88 -10.26 32.24
C ASP A 135 -20.91 -10.92 33.64
N GLY A 136 -21.98 -10.62 34.40
CA GLY A 136 -22.13 -11.05 35.79
C GLY A 136 -21.76 -9.99 36.84
N CYS A 137 -21.13 -8.88 36.43
CA CYS A 137 -20.94 -7.71 37.28
C CYS A 137 -22.16 -6.78 37.26
N ALA A 138 -22.39 -6.05 38.36
CA ALA A 138 -23.57 -5.20 38.51
C ALA A 138 -23.67 -4.05 37.48
N ALA A 139 -22.54 -3.61 36.92
CA ALA A 139 -22.48 -2.55 35.92
C ALA A 139 -22.49 -3.06 34.47
N ALA A 140 -22.46 -4.38 34.26
CA ALA A 140 -22.60 -4.97 32.94
C ALA A 140 -24.04 -4.79 32.46
N ALA A 141 -24.22 -4.07 31.35
CA ALA A 141 -25.51 -3.79 30.76
C ALA A 141 -26.06 -5.02 30.00
N GLY A 142 -26.36 -6.12 30.70
CA GLY A 142 -26.94 -7.34 30.12
C GLY A 142 -26.07 -8.03 29.05
N PRO A 143 -26.44 -9.24 28.60
CA PRO A 143 -25.63 -9.98 27.64
C PRO A 143 -25.48 -9.15 26.36
N ALA A 144 -24.23 -8.93 25.95
CA ALA A 144 -23.86 -8.13 24.80
C ALA A 144 -24.80 -8.39 23.61
N ALA A 145 -25.66 -7.42 23.31
CA ALA A 145 -26.27 -7.33 21.99
C ALA A 145 -25.11 -7.25 20.99
N GLY A 146 -24.99 -8.29 20.17
CA GLY A 146 -23.83 -8.51 19.31
C GLY A 146 -23.49 -7.29 18.46
N GLY A 147 -22.18 -7.04 18.34
CA GLY A 147 -21.54 -6.61 17.09
C GLY A 147 -21.96 -5.32 16.38
N ASP A 148 -22.96 -4.56 16.85
CA ASP A 148 -23.54 -3.44 16.09
C ASP A 148 -23.27 -2.07 16.71
N ALA A 149 -22.29 -1.97 17.63
CA ALA A 149 -21.72 -0.68 18.01
C ALA A 149 -20.92 -0.14 16.81
N LEU A 150 -21.62 0.55 15.90
CA LEU A 150 -21.09 1.32 14.79
C LEU A 150 -19.83 2.06 15.27
N LEU A 151 -18.67 1.65 14.75
CA LEU A 151 -17.42 2.38 14.87
C LEU A 151 -17.70 3.82 14.47
N ARG A 152 -17.63 4.74 15.43
CA ARG A 152 -17.73 6.17 15.15
C ARG A 152 -16.53 6.53 14.26
N PRO A 153 -16.73 7.02 13.02
CA PRO A 153 -15.62 7.50 12.22
C PRO A 153 -14.96 8.65 12.98
N GLY A 154 -13.66 8.53 13.22
CA GLY A 154 -12.87 9.59 13.85
C GLY A 154 -12.92 10.85 13.00
N ASP A 155 -13.13 12.00 13.64
CA ASP A 155 -13.09 13.30 12.98
C ASP A 155 -11.70 13.50 12.33
N PRO A 156 -11.63 13.96 11.06
CA PRO A 156 -10.36 14.36 10.49
C PRO A 156 -9.90 15.62 11.24
N ALA A 157 -8.78 15.50 11.94
CA ALA A 157 -8.11 16.64 12.55
C ALA A 157 -7.82 17.70 11.48
N GLY A 158 -8.32 18.92 11.72
CA GLY A 158 -7.91 20.15 11.03
C GLY A 158 -6.73 20.81 11.72
#